data_AF-X0UIU6-F1
#
_entry.id   AF-X0UIU6-F1
#
_cell.length_a   1.000
_cell.length_b   1.000
_cell.length_c   1.000
_cell.angle_alpha   90.00
_cell.angle_beta   90.00
_cell.angle_gamma   90.00
#
_symmetry.space_group_name_H-M   'P 1'
#
loop_
_entity.id
_entity.type
_entity.pdbx_description
1 polymer ?
#
loop_
_entity_poly.entity_id
_entity_poly.type
_entity_poly.pdbx_seq_one_letter_code
_entity_poly.pdbx_strand_id
1 'polypeptide(L)'
;SGRSTLGIDCAGLLYMAYHRAGIVIPKSDGNSYTVAWWKQTNAEERLYNALIGCGFRALSDDELPDKGDIPLFRLHGDDYPAHHSGIMIDQNNFVHAKCGWRARDKRVGFDQLHPSYFERLAWMLRYKEF
;
A
#
# COMPACT_ATOMS: atom_id res chain seq x y z
N SER A 1 7.86 -4.99 -11.47
CA SER A 1 7.13 -3.78 -11.88
C SER A 1 5.69 -3.90 -11.44
N GLY A 2 5.08 -2.83 -10.89
CA GLY A 2 3.66 -2.81 -10.49
C GLY A 2 2.64 -2.68 -11.63
N ARG A 3 3.13 -2.91 -12.84
CA ARG A 3 2.40 -2.96 -14.09
C ARG A 3 2.89 -4.20 -14.79
N SER A 4 1.99 -5.16 -14.96
CA SER A 4 2.22 -6.34 -15.79
C SER A 4 1.15 -6.37 -16.87
N THR A 5 1.36 -7.18 -17.90
CA THR A 5 0.32 -7.54 -18.90
C THR A 5 -0.94 -8.14 -18.25
N LEU A 6 -0.89 -8.47 -16.95
CA LEU A 6 -1.96 -9.06 -16.16
C LEU A 6 -2.71 -8.04 -15.28
N GLY A 7 -2.40 -6.73 -15.39
CA GLY A 7 -3.06 -5.67 -14.63
C GLY A 7 -2.14 -4.87 -13.71
N ILE A 8 -2.77 -4.09 -12.83
CA ILE A 8 -2.16 -3.16 -11.87
C ILE A 8 -2.10 -3.86 -10.51
N ASP A 9 -0.97 -3.78 -9.80
CA ASP A 9 -0.87 -4.24 -8.40
C ASP A 9 -1.10 -3.08 -7.40
N CYS A 10 -1.04 -3.36 -6.10
CA CYS A 10 -1.29 -2.32 -5.08
C CYS A 10 -0.33 -1.13 -5.22
N ALA A 11 0.97 -1.37 -5.45
CA ALA A 11 1.94 -0.30 -5.67
C ALA A 11 1.67 0.49 -6.97
N GLY A 12 1.24 -0.19 -8.04
CA GLY A 12 0.85 0.42 -9.30
C GLY A 12 -0.39 1.31 -9.16
N LEU A 13 -1.36 0.91 -8.33
CA LEU A 13 -2.54 1.72 -8.02
C LEU A 13 -2.14 3.01 -7.30
N LEU A 14 -1.31 2.91 -6.25
CA LEU A 14 -0.78 4.08 -5.54
C LEU A 14 -0.05 5.00 -6.52
N TYR A 15 0.91 4.45 -7.28
CA TYR A 15 1.68 5.23 -8.25
C TYR A 15 0.77 6.03 -9.19
N MET A 16 -0.27 5.43 -9.76
CA MET A 16 -1.16 6.12 -10.70
C MET A 16 -2.04 7.17 -10.03
N ALA A 17 -2.61 6.85 -8.87
CA ALA A 17 -3.51 7.76 -8.17
C ALA A 17 -2.77 9.03 -7.72
N TYR A 18 -1.65 8.88 -7.02
CA TYR A 18 -0.87 10.00 -6.50
C TYR A 18 -0.16 10.78 -7.62
N HIS A 19 0.36 10.10 -8.65
CA HIS A 19 0.92 10.80 -9.81
C HIS A 19 -0.13 11.66 -10.51
N ARG A 20 -1.39 11.19 -10.60
CA ARG A 20 -2.48 11.98 -11.19
C ARG A 20 -2.85 13.19 -10.34
N ALA A 21 -2.62 13.11 -9.03
CA ALA A 21 -2.76 14.20 -8.06
C ALA A 21 -1.51 15.11 -7.95
N GLY A 22 -0.46 14.87 -8.76
CA GLY A 22 0.76 15.68 -8.74
C GLY A 22 1.83 15.24 -7.72
N ILE A 23 1.61 14.12 -7.02
CA ILE A 23 2.53 13.56 -6.02
C ILE A 23 3.37 12.46 -6.67
N VAL A 24 4.69 12.63 -6.69
CA VAL A 24 5.60 11.71 -7.36
C VAL A 24 6.03 10.60 -6.41
N ILE A 25 5.41 9.42 -6.55
CA ILE A 25 5.86 8.18 -5.89
C ILE A 25 6.81 7.43 -6.84
N PRO A 26 7.99 6.97 -6.39
CA PRO A 26 8.90 6.22 -7.23
C PRO A 26 8.32 4.86 -7.61
N LYS A 27 8.55 4.44 -8.87
CA LYS A 27 8.11 3.11 -9.36
C LYS A 27 8.91 1.95 -8.73
N SER A 28 10.11 2.25 -8.26
CA SER A 28 10.95 1.37 -7.47
C SER A 28 11.92 2.21 -6.64
N ASP A 29 12.41 1.64 -5.56
CA ASP A 29 13.54 2.11 -4.76
C ASP A 29 14.91 1.81 -5.40
N GLY A 30 14.96 1.55 -6.71
CA GLY A 30 16.18 1.13 -7.41
C GLY A 30 16.56 -0.35 -7.28
N ASN A 31 15.92 -1.11 -6.38
CA ASN A 31 16.17 -2.54 -6.21
C ASN A 31 15.15 -3.40 -6.97
N SER A 32 15.56 -4.60 -7.39
CA SER A 32 14.66 -5.56 -8.04
C SER A 32 13.52 -5.98 -7.10
N TYR A 33 12.28 -5.67 -7.46
CA TYR A 33 11.09 -6.28 -6.86
C TYR A 33 10.85 -7.64 -7.52
N THR A 34 11.37 -8.72 -6.92
CA THR A 34 10.95 -10.08 -7.29
C THR A 34 9.54 -10.31 -6.73
N VAL A 35 8.73 -11.18 -7.35
CA VAL A 35 7.35 -11.46 -6.88
C VAL A 35 7.30 -11.95 -5.42
N ALA A 36 8.44 -12.41 -4.89
CA ALA A 36 8.60 -12.99 -3.56
C ALA A 36 9.51 -12.17 -2.63
N TRP A 37 9.86 -10.92 -2.97
CA TRP A 37 10.79 -10.10 -2.16
C TRP A 37 10.36 -10.00 -0.69
N TRP A 38 9.05 -9.86 -0.46
CA TRP A 38 8.45 -9.72 0.86
C TRP A 38 8.46 -11.03 1.67
N LYS A 39 8.77 -12.19 1.07
CA LYS A 39 8.77 -13.50 1.76
C LYS A 39 9.99 -13.70 2.67
N GLN A 40 10.86 -12.72 2.78
CA GLN A 40 12.00 -12.76 3.68
C GLN A 40 11.59 -12.08 4.98
N THR A 41 11.67 -12.80 6.10
CA THR A 41 11.21 -12.30 7.40
C THR A 41 12.07 -11.17 7.98
N ASN A 42 13.13 -10.79 7.27
CA ASN A 42 14.01 -9.66 7.62
C ASN A 42 14.14 -8.68 6.45
N ALA A 43 13.24 -8.73 5.46
CA ALA A 43 13.26 -7.76 4.37
C ALA A 43 12.87 -6.37 4.87
N GLU A 44 13.49 -5.35 4.28
CA GLU A 44 13.20 -3.96 4.59
C GLU A 44 11.75 -3.58 4.28
N GLU A 45 11.22 -2.62 5.02
CA GLU A 45 9.90 -2.01 4.84
C GLU A 45 9.90 -1.06 3.63
N ARG A 46 10.24 -1.58 2.44
CA ARG A 46 10.54 -0.81 1.24
C ARG A 46 9.41 0.11 0.79
N LEU A 47 8.17 -0.37 0.84
CA LEU A 47 7.00 0.43 0.46
C LEU A 47 6.74 1.58 1.46
N TYR A 48 6.86 1.29 2.77
CA TYR A 48 6.80 2.31 3.81
C TYR A 48 7.89 3.37 3.61
N ASN A 49 9.15 2.96 3.49
CA ASN A 49 10.29 3.86 3.33
C ASN A 49 10.14 4.73 2.07
N ALA A 50 9.66 4.17 0.96
CA ALA A 50 9.38 4.92 -0.25
C ALA A 50 8.31 6.01 -0.03
N LEU A 51 7.20 5.67 0.64
CA LEU A 51 6.12 6.63 0.91
C LEU A 51 6.59 7.74 1.87
N ILE A 52 7.30 7.39 2.95
CA ILE A 52 7.87 8.40 3.87
C ILE A 52 8.82 9.34 3.13
N GLY A 53 9.70 8.81 2.28
CA GLY A 53 10.61 9.60 1.45
C GLY A 53 9.90 10.54 0.45
N CYS A 54 8.62 10.29 0.15
CA CYS A 54 7.79 11.12 -0.74
C CYS A 54 6.94 12.15 0.01
N GLY A 55 7.15 12.35 1.30
CA GLY A 55 6.39 13.34 2.08
C GLY A 55 5.16 12.79 2.79
N PHE A 56 4.96 11.46 2.83
CA PHE A 56 3.95 10.87 3.69
C PHE A 56 4.44 10.80 5.15
N ARG A 57 3.50 10.70 6.08
CA ARG A 57 3.74 10.39 7.50
C ARG A 57 2.79 9.33 8.00
N ALA A 58 3.19 8.60 9.03
CA ALA A 58 2.24 7.83 9.81
C ALA A 58 1.26 8.75 10.54
N LEU A 59 0.01 8.32 10.64
CA LEU A 59 -0.96 8.89 11.58
C LEU A 59 -0.58 8.49 13.01
N SER A 60 -0.88 9.37 13.98
CA SER A 60 -0.87 9.02 15.40
C SER A 60 -2.17 8.30 15.81
N ASP A 61 -2.17 7.67 16.98
CA ASP A 61 -3.28 6.85 17.47
C ASP A 61 -4.60 7.63 17.67
N ASP A 62 -4.53 8.95 17.83
CA ASP A 62 -5.67 9.86 17.98
C ASP A 62 -6.22 10.39 16.65
N GLU A 63 -5.53 10.13 15.53
CA GLU A 63 -5.95 10.57 14.21
C GLU A 63 -6.76 9.50 13.49
N LEU A 64 -7.96 9.89 13.02
CA LEU A 64 -8.78 9.01 12.19
C LEU A 64 -8.27 9.00 10.74
N PRO A 65 -8.31 7.83 10.06
CA PRO A 65 -8.09 7.74 8.63
C PRO A 65 -9.09 8.62 7.86
N ASP A 66 -8.64 9.18 6.74
CA ASP A 66 -9.46 9.98 5.83
C ASP A 66 -9.09 9.72 4.37
N LYS A 67 -9.85 10.31 3.46
CA LYS A 67 -9.70 10.16 2.01
C LYS A 67 -8.28 10.48 1.56
N GLY A 68 -7.69 9.56 0.80
CA GLY A 68 -6.33 9.72 0.31
C GLY A 68 -5.26 9.28 1.31
N ASP A 69 -5.62 8.78 2.49
CA ASP A 69 -4.67 8.05 3.32
C ASP A 69 -4.39 6.65 2.74
N ILE A 70 -3.24 6.11 3.10
CA ILE A 70 -2.73 4.83 2.61
C ILE A 70 -2.65 3.86 3.79
N PRO A 71 -3.55 2.86 3.88
CA PRO A 71 -3.32 1.73 4.76
C PRO A 71 -2.22 0.84 4.17
N LEU A 72 -1.30 0.40 5.02
CA LEU A 72 -0.20 -0.48 4.67
C LEU A 72 -0.26 -1.73 5.56
N PHE A 73 -0.33 -2.91 4.95
CA PHE A 73 -0.70 -4.17 5.61
C PHE A 73 0.41 -5.22 5.59
N ARG A 74 0.50 -5.98 6.70
CA ARG A 74 1.24 -7.24 6.84
C ARG A 74 0.28 -8.42 6.72
N LEU A 75 0.10 -8.93 5.50
CA LEU A 75 -0.83 -10.05 5.28
C LEU A 75 -0.32 -11.42 5.74
N HIS A 76 0.97 -11.52 6.10
CA HIS A 76 1.65 -12.78 6.43
C HIS A 76 2.18 -12.85 7.86
N GLY A 77 1.77 -11.92 8.74
CA GLY A 77 2.23 -11.82 10.13
C GLY A 77 3.34 -10.78 10.32
N ASP A 78 3.66 -10.50 11.58
CA ASP A 78 4.55 -9.40 11.97
C ASP A 78 6.01 -9.59 11.57
N ASP A 79 6.43 -10.84 11.37
CA ASP A 79 7.76 -11.19 10.88
C ASP A 79 7.96 -10.82 9.40
N TYR A 80 6.94 -10.37 8.67
CA TYR A 80 7.07 -10.01 7.25
C TYR A 80 6.91 -8.50 7.06
N PRO A 81 7.64 -7.88 6.12
CA PRO A 81 7.44 -6.47 5.81
C PRO A 81 6.02 -6.23 5.29
N ALA A 82 5.51 -5.03 5.54
CA ALA A 82 4.24 -4.60 5.00
C ALA A 82 4.34 -4.45 3.48
N HIS A 83 3.52 -5.22 2.77
CA HIS A 83 3.67 -5.48 1.33
C HIS A 83 2.37 -5.36 0.54
N HIS A 84 1.27 -5.04 1.22
CA HIS A 84 -0.01 -4.78 0.58
C HIS A 84 -0.58 -3.45 1.02
N SER A 85 -1.30 -2.78 0.13
CA SER A 85 -1.77 -1.42 0.39
C SER A 85 -2.99 -1.07 -0.44
N GLY A 86 -3.61 0.06 -0.12
CA GLY A 86 -4.74 0.65 -0.81
C GLY A 86 -4.79 2.16 -0.59
N ILE A 87 -5.92 2.76 -0.96
CA ILE A 87 -6.19 4.19 -0.77
C ILE A 87 -7.54 4.31 -0.07
N MET A 88 -7.57 4.94 1.09
CA MET A 88 -8.81 5.26 1.80
C MET A 88 -9.67 6.17 0.90
N ILE A 89 -10.95 5.83 0.76
CA ILE A 89 -11.96 6.63 0.04
C ILE A 89 -12.95 7.31 1.00
N ASP A 90 -12.92 6.91 2.27
CA ASP A 90 -13.52 7.52 3.45
C ASP A 90 -12.85 6.91 4.70
N GLN A 91 -13.41 7.13 5.89
CA GLN A 91 -12.83 6.66 7.16
C GLN A 91 -12.83 5.13 7.33
N ASN A 92 -13.68 4.42 6.60
CA ASN A 92 -13.94 2.99 6.78
C ASN A 92 -13.67 2.16 5.53
N ASN A 93 -13.61 2.77 4.35
CA ASN A 93 -13.51 2.06 3.08
C ASN A 93 -12.24 2.46 2.35
N PHE A 94 -11.63 1.49 1.67
CA PHE A 94 -10.47 1.72 0.83
C PHE A 94 -10.58 0.97 -0.48
N VAL A 95 -10.00 1.56 -1.52
CA VAL A 95 -9.82 0.91 -2.82
C VAL A 95 -8.43 0.29 -2.86
N HIS A 96 -8.32 -0.94 -3.35
CA HIS A 96 -7.04 -1.58 -3.55
C HIS A 96 -7.04 -2.51 -4.75
N ALA A 97 -5.85 -2.73 -5.31
CA ALA A 97 -5.65 -3.76 -6.32
C ALA A 97 -5.27 -5.07 -5.60
N LYS A 98 -6.18 -6.05 -5.61
CA LYS A 98 -5.91 -7.38 -5.08
C LYS A 98 -4.90 -8.05 -6.00
N CYS A 99 -3.77 -8.47 -5.45
CA CYS A 99 -2.75 -9.20 -6.21
C CYS A 99 -2.81 -10.67 -5.83
N GLY A 100 -3.66 -11.43 -6.50
CA GLY A 100 -3.61 -12.89 -6.43
C GLY A 100 -2.68 -13.50 -7.47
N TRP A 101 -2.36 -14.78 -7.31
CA TRP A 101 -1.49 -15.54 -8.20
C TRP A 101 -2.15 -15.82 -9.56
N ARG A 102 -3.49 -15.88 -9.61
CA ARG A 102 -4.24 -16.14 -10.84
C ARG A 102 -4.75 -14.83 -11.43
N ALA A 103 -4.85 -14.75 -12.76
CA ALA A 103 -5.35 -13.56 -13.45
C ALA A 103 -6.74 -13.11 -12.95
N ARG A 104 -7.63 -14.06 -12.63
CA ARG A 104 -8.98 -13.77 -12.09
C ARG A 104 -8.98 -13.10 -10.71
N ASP A 105 -7.90 -13.26 -9.97
CA ASP A 105 -7.74 -12.71 -8.61
C ASP A 105 -7.17 -11.29 -8.66
N LYS A 106 -6.70 -10.84 -9.84
CA LYS A 106 -6.16 -9.50 -10.09
C LYS A 106 -7.29 -8.54 -10.45
N ARG A 107 -7.91 -7.99 -9.42
CA ARG A 107 -9.01 -7.01 -9.56
C ARG A 107 -8.81 -5.84 -8.63
N VAL A 108 -9.20 -4.66 -9.09
CA VAL A 108 -9.41 -3.51 -8.22
C VAL A 108 -10.79 -3.66 -7.58
N GLY A 109 -10.87 -3.46 -6.28
CA GLY A 109 -12.11 -3.54 -5.52
C GLY A 109 -12.08 -2.66 -4.28
N PHE A 110 -13.23 -2.61 -3.61
CA PHE A 110 -13.41 -1.91 -2.35
C PHE A 110 -13.52 -2.93 -1.23
N ASP A 111 -12.78 -2.69 -0.16
CA ASP A 111 -12.89 -3.43 1.10
C ASP A 111 -13.10 -2.42 2.24
N GLN A 112 -13.76 -2.86 3.30
CA GLN A 112 -13.85 -2.12 4.56
C GLN A 112 -12.59 -2.36 5.39
N LEU A 113 -12.11 -1.33 6.08
CA LEU A 113 -11.13 -1.41 7.15
C LEU A 113 -11.79 -2.01 8.41
N HIS A 114 -12.26 -3.25 8.27
CA HIS A 114 -12.90 -4.03 9.33
C HIS A 114 -11.89 -4.34 10.46
N PRO A 115 -12.31 -4.57 11.72
CA PRO A 115 -11.46 -5.03 12.83
C PRO A 115 -10.40 -6.10 12.46
N SER A 116 -10.74 -7.05 11.60
CA SER A 116 -9.81 -8.10 11.13
C SER A 116 -8.67 -7.58 10.25
N TYR A 117 -8.83 -6.41 9.63
CA TYR A 117 -7.74 -5.71 8.94
C TYR A 117 -6.87 -4.91 9.91
N PHE A 118 -7.39 -4.46 11.06
CA PHE A 118 -6.59 -3.76 12.08
C PHE A 118 -5.49 -4.65 12.64
N GLU A 119 -5.76 -5.94 12.85
CA GLU A 119 -4.73 -6.92 13.26
C GLU A 119 -3.59 -7.07 12.23
N ARG A 120 -3.82 -6.66 10.98
CA ARG A 120 -2.84 -6.74 9.88
C ARG A 120 -2.36 -5.38 9.43
N LEU A 121 -2.90 -4.30 9.99
CA LEU A 121 -2.56 -2.94 9.64
C LEU A 121 -1.23 -2.61 10.31
N ALA A 122 -0.21 -2.39 9.49
CA ALA A 122 1.09 -1.97 9.99
C ALA A 122 1.14 -0.46 10.19
N TRP A 123 0.63 0.29 9.22
CA TRP A 123 0.59 1.76 9.26
C TRP A 123 -0.59 2.32 8.49
N MET A 124 -1.09 3.47 8.95
CA MET A 124 -1.91 4.38 8.16
C MET A 124 -1.07 5.60 7.81
N LEU A 125 -0.92 5.91 6.52
CA LEU A 125 -0.03 6.98 6.06
C LEU A 125 -0.82 8.11 5.40
N ARG A 126 -0.52 9.35 5.76
CA ARG A 126 -1.12 10.57 5.19
C ARG A 126 -0.07 11.42 4.48
N TYR A 127 -0.42 11.95 3.31
CA TYR A 127 0.45 12.90 2.61
C TYR A 127 0.50 14.23 3.38
N LYS A 128 1.70 14.74 3.66
CA LYS A 128 1.86 16.08 4.25
C LYS A 128 1.73 17.13 3.15
N GLU A 129 0.72 17.97 3.21
CA GLU A 129 0.76 19.25 2.52
C GLU A 129 1.80 20.14 3.23
N PHE A 130 2.70 20.75 2.46
CA PHE A 130 3.67 21.74 2.94
C PHE A 130 3.06 23.14 2.87
#